data_AF-U6DSB3-F1
#
_entry.id   AF-U6DSB3-F1
#
_cell.length_a   1.000
_cell.length_b   1.000
_cell.length_c   1.000
_cell.angle_alpha   90.00
_cell.angle_beta   90.00
_cell.angle_gamma   90.00
#
_symmetry.space_group_name_H-M   'P 1'
#
loop_
_entity.id
_entity.type
_entity.pdbx_description
1 polymer ?
#
loop_
_entity_poly.entity_id
_entity_poly.type
_entity_poly.pdbx_seq_one_letter_code
_entity_poly.pdbx_strand_id
1 'polypeptide(L)'
;ARGTVVNCHLSHGDRNSRICCYPRVPAMPHIDSDIKLDFKDVLLRPKRSTLKSRSEVDLTRSFSFRNSKQMYTGIPIIAANMDTVGTFEMAKVLCKFSLFTA
;
A
#
# COMPACT_ATOMS: atom_id res chain seq x y z
N ALA A 1 2.21 33.78 7.49
CA ALA A 1 0.90 34.11 6.89
C ALA A 1 0.77 33.40 5.55
N ARG A 2 0.20 32.20 5.51
CA ARG A 2 -0.15 31.50 4.27
C ARG A 2 -1.62 31.11 4.38
N GLY A 3 -2.43 31.72 3.53
CA GLY A 3 -3.89 31.67 3.60
C GLY A 3 -4.42 30.26 3.34
N THR A 4 -5.30 29.80 4.22
CA THR A 4 -6.14 28.63 4.00
C THR A 4 -7.16 28.99 2.93
N VAL A 5 -7.11 28.32 1.78
CA VAL A 5 -8.14 28.47 0.73
C VAL A 5 -9.44 27.87 1.27
N VAL A 6 -10.39 28.73 1.58
CA VAL A 6 -11.75 28.36 1.99
C VAL A 6 -12.50 27.99 0.71
N ASN A 7 -12.79 26.70 0.50
CA ASN A 7 -13.71 26.30 -0.56
C ASN A 7 -15.13 26.69 -0.14
N CYS A 8 -15.55 27.88 -0.57
CA CYS A 8 -16.92 28.35 -0.46
C CYS A 8 -17.76 27.66 -1.54
N HIS A 9 -18.51 26.63 -1.19
CA HIS A 9 -19.63 26.21 -2.02
C HIS A 9 -20.73 27.26 -1.88
N LEU A 10 -20.88 28.10 -2.91
CA LEU A 10 -21.98 29.06 -3.04
C LEU A 10 -23.27 28.29 -3.38
N SER A 11 -23.96 27.80 -2.35
CA SER A 11 -25.36 27.42 -2.50
C SER A 11 -26.18 28.70 -2.66
N HIS A 12 -26.63 28.95 -3.88
CA HIS A 12 -27.52 30.06 -4.22
C HIS A 12 -28.88 29.85 -3.54
N GLY A 13 -29.18 30.67 -2.52
CA GLY A 13 -30.50 30.69 -1.88
C GLY A 13 -30.45 31.41 -0.53
N ASP A 14 -31.28 32.44 -0.40
CA ASP A 14 -31.65 33.18 0.81
C ASP A 14 -30.72 34.29 1.35
N ARG A 15 -31.17 35.53 1.11
CA ARG A 15 -30.62 36.81 1.60
C ARG A 15 -30.79 37.07 3.10
N ASN A 16 -31.03 36.07 3.95
CA ASN A 16 -31.12 36.29 5.39
C ASN A 16 -30.81 35.05 6.24
N SER A 17 -29.72 34.36 5.95
CA SER A 17 -29.22 33.26 6.78
C SER A 17 -27.83 33.61 7.28
N ARG A 18 -27.73 33.88 8.59
CA ARG A 18 -26.45 34.00 9.27
C ARG A 18 -25.63 32.76 8.95
N ILE A 19 -24.44 32.95 8.38
CA ILE A 19 -23.47 31.88 8.16
C ILE A 19 -23.07 31.38 9.56
N CYS A 20 -23.75 30.34 10.03
CA CYS A 20 -23.36 29.66 11.25
C CYS A 20 -22.17 28.76 10.89
N CYS A 21 -20.97 29.34 10.95
CA CYS A 21 -19.72 28.59 10.91
C CYS A 21 -19.64 27.73 12.18
N TYR A 22 -20.30 26.57 12.19
CA TYR A 22 -20.01 25.59 13.23
C TYR A 22 -18.55 25.17 13.09
N PRO A 23 -17.73 25.28 14.15
CA PRO A 23 -16.38 24.73 14.12
C PRO A 23 -16.52 23.23 13.83
N ARG A 24 -15.93 22.78 12.71
CA ARG A 24 -15.75 21.34 12.48
C ARG A 24 -14.95 20.81 13.66
N VAL A 25 -15.63 20.06 14.54
CA VAL A 25 -14.96 19.32 15.60
C VAL A 25 -13.91 18.44 14.90
N PRO A 26 -12.61 18.56 15.24
CA PRO A 26 -11.60 17.69 14.67
C PRO A 26 -12.02 16.26 14.99
N ALA A 27 -12.15 15.42 13.97
CA ALA A 27 -12.50 14.01 14.15
C ALA A 27 -11.49 13.42 15.14
N MET A 28 -11.98 12.88 16.26
CA MET A 28 -11.10 12.24 17.23
C MET A 28 -10.33 11.12 16.54
N PRO A 29 -9.02 10.95 16.83
CA PRO A 29 -8.23 9.86 16.26
C PRO A 29 -8.91 8.52 16.53
N HIS A 30 -9.13 7.73 15.48
CA HIS A 30 -9.56 6.35 15.64
C HIS A 30 -8.40 5.55 16.22
N ILE A 31 -8.56 5.04 17.44
CA ILE A 31 -7.55 4.23 18.11
C ILE A 31 -7.94 2.77 17.91
N ASP A 32 -7.15 2.05 17.09
CA ASP A 32 -7.31 0.61 16.93
C ASP A 32 -6.73 -0.10 18.16
N SER A 33 -7.55 -0.84 18.91
CA SER A 33 -7.14 -1.59 20.10
C SER A 33 -6.77 -3.06 19.82
N ASP A 34 -6.82 -3.49 18.56
CA ASP A 34 -6.59 -4.89 18.19
C ASP A 34 -5.11 -5.29 18.30
N ILE A 35 -4.89 -6.56 18.62
CA ILE A 35 -3.56 -7.16 18.72
C ILE A 35 -2.95 -7.27 17.30
N LYS A 36 -1.80 -6.63 17.11
CA LYS A 36 -1.01 -6.69 15.86
C LYS A 36 0.17 -7.63 16.08
N LEU A 37 0.29 -8.66 15.25
CA LEU A 37 1.37 -9.65 15.33
C LEU A 37 2.49 -9.29 14.35
N ASP A 38 3.74 -9.36 14.82
CA ASP A 38 4.93 -9.24 13.98
C ASP A 38 5.41 -10.62 13.50
N PHE A 39 6.34 -10.68 12.56
CA PHE A 39 6.91 -11.92 12.04
C PHE A 39 7.62 -12.78 13.11
N LYS A 40 8.05 -12.15 14.22
CA LYS A 40 8.68 -12.84 15.35
C LYS A 40 7.67 -13.58 16.24
N ASP A 41 6.40 -13.17 16.21
CA ASP A 41 5.35 -13.71 17.08
C ASP A 41 4.68 -14.95 16.49
N VAL A 42 5.00 -15.30 15.23
CA VAL A 42 4.33 -16.36 14.47
C VAL A 42 5.32 -17.40 13.96
N LEU A 43 4.90 -18.67 13.96
CA LEU A 43 5.64 -19.79 13.39
C LEU A 43 4.78 -20.53 12.37
N LEU A 44 5.42 -20.99 11.29
CA LEU A 44 4.76 -21.84 10.29
C LEU A 44 4.63 -23.26 10.84
N ARG A 45 3.39 -23.75 11.00
CA ARG A 45 3.13 -25.16 11.30
C ARG A 45 3.45 -25.99 10.06
N PRO A 46 4.44 -26.91 10.11
CA PRO A 46 4.78 -27.73 8.96
C PRO A 46 3.61 -28.66 8.60
N LYS A 47 3.29 -28.74 7.32
CA LYS A 47 2.35 -29.70 6.74
C LYS A 47 3.12 -30.61 5.80
N ARG A 48 2.80 -31.91 5.79
CA ARG A 48 3.44 -32.87 4.89
C ARG A 48 3.23 -32.43 3.44
N SER A 49 4.31 -32.15 2.73
CA SER A 49 4.29 -31.82 1.30
C SER A 49 4.20 -33.08 0.44
N THR A 50 3.64 -32.95 -0.76
CA THR A 50 3.63 -34.00 -1.79
C THR A 50 4.84 -33.91 -2.74
N LEU A 51 5.54 -32.77 -2.75
CA LEU A 51 6.74 -32.53 -3.56
C LEU A 51 7.92 -33.32 -3.01
N LYS A 52 8.73 -33.89 -3.91
CA LYS A 52 9.88 -34.73 -3.57
C LYS A 52 11.15 -33.91 -3.40
N SER A 53 11.25 -32.77 -4.11
CA SER A 53 12.42 -31.89 -4.11
C SER A 53 12.04 -30.42 -3.98
N ARG A 54 12.94 -29.63 -3.40
CA ARG A 54 12.80 -28.16 -3.29
C ARG A 54 12.78 -27.47 -4.66
N SER A 55 13.38 -28.09 -5.67
CA SER A 55 13.42 -27.56 -7.03
C SER A 55 12.08 -27.65 -7.76
N GLU A 56 11.14 -28.46 -7.26
CA GLU A 56 9.80 -28.60 -7.84
C GLU A 56 8.82 -27.52 -7.35
N VAL A 57 9.27 -26.61 -6.47
CA VAL A 57 8.44 -25.54 -5.92
C VAL A 57 8.37 -24.38 -6.91
N ASP A 58 7.16 -24.05 -7.38
CA ASP A 58 6.92 -22.84 -8.17
C ASP A 58 6.78 -21.61 -7.25
N LEU A 59 7.62 -20.61 -7.51
CA LEU A 59 7.66 -19.34 -6.79
C LEU A 59 6.83 -18.25 -7.48
N THR A 60 6.35 -18.51 -8.69
CA THR A 60 5.65 -17.52 -9.52
C THR A 60 4.27 -17.21 -8.92
N ARG A 61 3.94 -15.92 -8.81
CA ARG A 61 2.67 -15.42 -8.30
C ARG A 61 2.14 -14.30 -9.18
N SER A 62 0.82 -14.29 -9.35
CA SER A 62 0.10 -13.23 -10.05
C SER A 62 -0.49 -12.23 -9.06
N PHE A 63 -0.12 -10.97 -9.22
CA PHE A 63 -0.58 -9.84 -8.42
C PHE A 63 -1.48 -8.94 -9.25
N SER A 64 -2.59 -8.49 -8.66
CA SER A 64 -3.46 -7.48 -9.24
C SER A 64 -3.26 -6.17 -8.48
N PHE A 65 -2.84 -5.13 -9.20
CA PHE A 65 -2.64 -3.81 -8.60
C PHE A 65 -3.98 -3.10 -8.40
N ARG A 66 -4.32 -2.77 -7.15
CA ARG A 66 -5.61 -2.14 -6.79
C ARG A 66 -5.91 -0.87 -7.58
N ASN A 67 -4.89 -0.05 -7.83
CA ASN A 67 -5.05 1.28 -8.41
C ASN A 67 -5.00 1.29 -9.95
N SER A 68 -4.15 0.45 -10.56
CA SER A 68 -3.99 0.40 -12.03
C SER A 68 -4.81 -0.70 -12.70
N LYS A 69 -5.31 -1.68 -11.93
CA LYS A 69 -5.96 -2.92 -12.40
C LYS A 69 -5.08 -3.77 -13.33
N GLN A 70 -3.78 -3.47 -13.41
CA GLN A 70 -2.84 -4.26 -14.19
C GLN A 70 -2.48 -5.53 -13.42
N MET A 71 -2.18 -6.59 -14.19
CA MET A 71 -1.74 -7.87 -13.65
C MET A 71 -0.24 -8.03 -13.87
N TYR A 72 0.47 -8.40 -12.80
CA TYR A 72 1.89 -8.74 -12.87
C TYR A 72 2.08 -10.19 -12.43
N THR A 73 2.88 -10.94 -13.17
CA THR A 73 3.23 -12.33 -12.86
C THR A 73 4.73 -12.45 -12.72
N GLY A 74 5.20 -12.87 -11.54
CA GLY A 74 6.62 -13.00 -11.23
C GLY A 74 6.85 -13.53 -9.83
N ILE A 75 8.11 -13.51 -9.37
CA ILE A 75 8.45 -13.92 -8.00
C ILE A 75 8.09 -12.77 -7.05
N PRO A 76 7.49 -13.04 -5.87
CA PRO A 76 6.99 -12.01 -4.95
C PRO A 76 8.10 -11.31 -4.15
N ILE A 77 9.13 -10.82 -4.83
CA ILE A 77 10.24 -10.05 -4.25
C ILE A 77 10.37 -8.76 -5.05
N ILE A 78 10.28 -7.63 -4.34
CA ILE A 78 10.27 -6.29 -4.93
C ILE A 78 11.31 -5.46 -4.19
N ALA A 79 12.22 -4.84 -4.92
CA ALA A 79 13.17 -3.91 -4.33
C ALA A 79 12.46 -2.62 -3.89
N ALA A 80 12.81 -2.11 -2.71
CA ALA A 80 12.23 -0.90 -2.18
C ALA A 80 12.64 0.31 -3.02
N ASN A 81 11.71 1.25 -3.21
CA ASN A 81 11.99 2.56 -3.83
C ASN A 81 12.75 3.45 -2.83
N MET A 82 14.04 3.17 -2.66
CA MET A 82 14.98 3.92 -1.82
C MET A 82 16.20 4.31 -2.65
N ASP A 83 16.80 5.46 -2.34
CA ASP A 83 17.89 6.09 -3.12
C ASP A 83 19.05 5.15 -3.46
N THR A 84 19.39 4.21 -2.57
CA THR A 84 20.52 3.27 -2.75
C THR A 84 20.10 1.86 -3.14
N VAL A 85 18.79 1.56 -3.19
CA VAL A 85 18.25 0.21 -3.44
C VAL A 85 17.63 0.13 -4.84
N GLY A 86 16.81 1.12 -5.19
CA GLY A 86 16.02 1.15 -6.43
C GLY A 86 16.75 1.77 -7.62
N THR A 87 18.04 1.49 -7.82
CA THR A 87 18.79 2.06 -8.94
C THR A 87 18.45 1.37 -10.27
N PHE A 88 18.65 2.06 -11.40
CA PHE A 88 18.42 1.48 -12.73
C PHE A 88 19.32 0.28 -13.03
N GLU A 89 20.52 0.25 -12.44
CA GLU A 89 21.42 -0.90 -12.53
C GLU A 89 20.82 -2.12 -11.80
N MET A 90 20.27 -1.91 -10.60
CA MET A 90 19.57 -2.94 -9.85
C MET A 90 18.36 -3.46 -10.63
N ALA A 91 17.58 -2.57 -11.24
CA ALA A 91 16.44 -2.94 -12.09
C ALA A 91 16.84 -3.92 -13.20
N LYS A 92 17.94 -3.64 -13.92
CA LYS A 92 18.44 -4.49 -15.01
C LYS A 92 18.85 -5.88 -14.53
N VAL A 93 19.43 -5.98 -13.33
CA VAL A 93 19.85 -7.27 -12.76
C VAL A 93 18.64 -8.06 -12.27
N LEU A 94 17.72 -7.42 -11.55
CA LEU A 94 16.51 -8.04 -11.02
C LEU A 94 15.59 -8.59 -12.12
N CYS A 95 15.43 -7.86 -13.23
CA CYS A 95 14.62 -8.31 -14.36
C CYS A 95 15.04 -9.69 -14.91
N LYS A 96 16.33 -10.06 -14.81
CA LYS A 96 16.83 -11.38 -15.26
C LYS A 96 16.26 -12.54 -14.44
N PHE A 97 15.87 -12.28 -13.20
CA PHE A 97 15.32 -13.26 -12.26
C PHE A 97 13.80 -13.14 -12.14
N SER A 98 13.13 -12.45 -13.07
CA SER A 98 11.69 -12.13 -12.99
C SER A 98 11.32 -11.38 -11.70
N LEU A 99 12.23 -10.49 -11.26
CA LEU A 99 12.05 -9.57 -10.14
C LEU A 99 11.95 -8.13 -10.65
N PHE A 100 11.37 -7.23 -9.84
CA PHE A 100 11.26 -5.82 -10.22
C PHE A 100 11.56 -4.87 -9.06
N THR A 101 11.83 -3.61 -9.43
CA THR A 101 11.96 -2.47 -8.51
C THR A 101 10.89 -1.44 -8.87
N ALA A 102 10.47 -0.66 -7.89
CA ALA A 102 9.56 0.48 -8.06
C ALA A 102 10.34 1.77 -8.37
#